data_AF-A0A1Y1VVV1-F1
#
_entry.id   AF-A0A1Y1VVV1-F1
#
_cell.length_a   1.000
_cell.length_b   1.000
_cell.length_c   1.000
_cell.angle_alpha   90.00
_cell.angle_beta   90.00
_cell.angle_gamma   90.00
#
_symmetry.space_group_name_H-M   'P 1'
#
loop_
_entity.id
_entity.type
_entity.pdbx_description
1 polymer ?
#
loop_
_entity_poly.entity_id
_entity_poly.type
_entity_poly.pdbx_seq_one_letter_code
_entity_poly.pdbx_strand_id
1 'polypeptide(L)'
;PAGEQVDYDMTTSIGSEGTAVSPICKHTKPYDNPVATWTAGSTVPVKFSPGNGHSGGHCEFSISYDGGKTFVVLKQVLKYCFYSGPANTDTPSVLDFNVELPANLPGSNKAVFAWTWVNASGNREYYMNCADIAIVGGAGS
;
A
#
# COMPACT_ATOMS: atom_id res chain seq x y z
N PRO A 1 10.06 -8.89 -11.16
CA PRO A 1 11.38 -8.41 -11.66
C PRO A 1 12.12 -9.50 -12.43
N ALA A 2 13.16 -9.20 -13.23
CA ALA A 2 13.92 -10.26 -13.92
C ALA A 2 14.45 -11.30 -12.91
N GLY A 3 14.00 -12.56 -13.05
CA GLY A 3 14.31 -13.68 -12.15
C GLY A 3 13.29 -13.95 -11.03
N GLU A 4 12.25 -13.13 -10.88
CA GLU A 4 11.20 -13.30 -9.87
C GLU A 4 9.85 -13.60 -10.53
N GLN A 5 9.06 -14.48 -9.90
CA GLN A 5 7.69 -14.72 -10.33
C GLN A 5 6.80 -13.53 -9.97
N VAL A 6 5.87 -13.20 -10.86
CA VAL A 6 4.82 -12.21 -10.56
C VAL A 6 4.00 -12.74 -9.39
N ASP A 7 3.81 -11.91 -8.38
CA ASP A 7 2.94 -12.24 -7.26
C ASP A 7 1.48 -12.20 -7.73
N TYR A 8 0.86 -13.37 -7.81
CA TYR A 8 -0.56 -13.53 -8.11
C TYR A 8 -1.42 -13.57 -6.84
N ASP A 9 -0.81 -13.58 -5.66
CA ASP A 9 -1.50 -13.65 -4.37
C ASP A 9 -1.32 -12.34 -3.60
N MET A 10 -2.02 -11.31 -4.08
CA MET A 10 -2.07 -10.00 -3.41
C MET A 10 -2.82 -10.03 -2.07
N THR A 11 -3.45 -11.16 -1.72
CA THR A 11 -4.34 -11.26 -0.54
C THR A 11 -3.65 -11.85 0.69
N THR A 12 -2.53 -12.54 0.54
CA THR A 12 -1.77 -13.07 1.68
C THR A 12 -1.03 -12.00 2.48
N SER A 13 -0.89 -12.23 3.78
CA SER A 13 -0.04 -11.42 4.65
C SER A 13 1.45 -11.63 4.33
N ILE A 14 2.28 -10.62 4.52
CA ILE A 14 3.74 -10.74 4.47
C ILE A 14 4.36 -11.21 5.80
N GLY A 15 3.57 -11.21 6.88
CA GLY A 15 3.94 -11.81 8.15
C GLY A 15 2.72 -12.18 8.98
N SER A 16 2.84 -13.22 9.79
CA SER A 16 1.77 -13.71 10.67
C SER A 16 2.37 -14.29 11.94
N GLU A 17 1.82 -13.93 13.11
CA GLU A 17 2.23 -14.45 14.43
C GLU A 17 3.75 -14.36 14.69
N GLY A 18 4.36 -13.24 14.32
CA GLY A 18 5.80 -13.00 14.47
C GLY A 18 6.69 -13.72 13.45
N THR A 19 6.11 -14.48 12.52
CA THR A 19 6.83 -15.14 11.42
C THR A 19 6.77 -14.29 10.16
N ALA A 20 7.93 -14.04 9.54
CA ALA A 20 7.99 -13.44 8.21
C ALA A 20 7.62 -14.49 7.15
N VAL A 21 6.62 -14.18 6.33
CA VAL A 21 6.11 -15.04 5.25
C VAL A 21 6.66 -14.58 3.89
N SER A 22 6.85 -13.27 3.71
CA SER A 22 7.32 -12.68 2.47
C SER A 22 8.12 -11.40 2.74
N PRO A 23 9.00 -10.99 1.82
CA PRO A 23 9.66 -9.70 1.93
C PRO A 23 8.65 -8.54 1.80
N ILE A 24 9.09 -7.35 2.23
CA ILE A 24 8.42 -6.07 1.92
C ILE A 24 8.14 -5.99 0.42
N CYS A 25 6.95 -5.50 0.05
CA CYS A 25 6.46 -5.48 -1.34
C CYS A 25 6.36 -6.85 -2.04
N LYS A 26 6.56 -7.97 -1.35
CA LYS A 26 6.51 -9.34 -1.90
C LYS A 26 7.45 -9.59 -3.08
N HIS A 27 8.49 -8.76 -3.20
CA HIS A 27 9.54 -8.86 -4.20
C HIS A 27 10.85 -8.36 -3.61
N THR A 28 12.00 -8.77 -4.14
CA THR A 28 13.30 -8.35 -3.58
C THR A 28 13.84 -7.06 -4.18
N LYS A 29 13.30 -6.65 -5.33
CA LYS A 29 13.63 -5.39 -6.02
C LYS A 29 12.40 -4.84 -6.76
N PRO A 30 12.28 -3.52 -6.92
CA PRO A 30 11.28 -2.90 -7.79
C PRO A 30 11.30 -3.47 -9.23
N TYR A 31 10.14 -3.53 -9.88
CA TYR A 31 10.01 -3.80 -11.31
C TYR A 31 10.64 -2.67 -12.14
N ASP A 32 10.97 -2.99 -13.39
CA ASP A 32 11.72 -2.07 -14.25
C ASP A 32 10.86 -0.92 -14.78
N ASN A 33 9.57 -1.18 -15.04
CA ASN A 33 8.65 -0.21 -15.59
C ASN A 33 7.58 0.16 -14.56
N PRO A 34 7.29 1.45 -14.36
CA PRO A 34 6.18 1.87 -13.53
C PRO A 34 4.85 1.45 -14.16
N VAL A 35 3.91 1.03 -13.33
CA VAL A 35 2.56 0.63 -13.76
C VAL A 35 1.63 1.84 -13.94
N ALA A 36 2.00 2.99 -13.38
CA ALA A 36 1.25 4.24 -13.52
C ALA A 36 2.17 5.46 -13.39
N THR A 37 1.71 6.60 -13.91
CA THR A 37 2.32 7.91 -13.68
C THR A 37 1.32 8.80 -12.98
N TRP A 38 1.69 9.37 -11.83
CA TRP A 38 0.87 10.30 -11.06
C TRP A 38 1.53 11.67 -11.00
N THR A 39 0.73 12.70 -10.73
CA THR A 39 1.23 14.08 -10.63
C THR A 39 1.15 14.54 -9.18
N ALA A 40 2.20 15.19 -8.67
CA ALA A 40 2.17 15.83 -7.36
C ALA A 40 0.93 16.73 -7.20
N GLY A 41 0.29 16.73 -6.04
CA GLY A 41 -0.95 17.50 -5.78
C GLY A 41 -2.23 16.82 -6.30
N SER A 42 -2.14 15.72 -7.05
CA SER A 42 -3.32 14.96 -7.47
C SER A 42 -3.82 14.02 -6.36
N THR A 43 -5.07 13.56 -6.50
CA THR A 43 -5.63 12.48 -5.66
C THR A 43 -5.60 11.16 -6.42
N VAL A 44 -5.07 10.13 -5.78
CA VAL A 44 -4.97 8.77 -6.32
C VAL A 44 -6.10 7.91 -5.71
N PRO A 45 -7.01 7.35 -6.54
CA PRO A 45 -7.97 6.38 -6.06
C PRO A 45 -7.31 5.00 -5.91
N VAL A 46 -7.36 4.44 -4.72
CA VAL A 46 -6.92 3.08 -4.41
C VAL A 46 -8.15 2.22 -4.15
N LYS A 47 -8.27 1.12 -4.89
CA LYS A 47 -9.44 0.23 -4.85
C LYS A 47 -9.03 -1.19 -4.46
N PHE A 48 -9.87 -1.81 -3.64
CA PHE A 48 -9.69 -3.18 -3.20
C PHE A 48 -10.81 -4.06 -3.73
N SER A 49 -10.46 -5.28 -4.14
CA SER A 49 -11.45 -6.32 -4.38
C SER A 49 -12.13 -6.72 -3.08
N PRO A 50 -13.39 -7.19 -3.11
CA PRO A 50 -14.03 -7.78 -1.94
C PRO A 50 -13.18 -8.91 -1.34
N GLY A 51 -13.16 -9.00 0.00
CA GLY A 51 -12.38 -9.97 0.77
C GLY A 51 -12.68 -9.86 2.26
N ASN A 52 -11.85 -10.46 3.11
CA ASN A 52 -12.02 -10.41 4.56
C ASN A 52 -11.44 -9.10 5.12
N GLY A 53 -12.26 -8.32 5.82
CA GLY A 53 -11.87 -7.06 6.44
C GLY A 53 -11.35 -7.19 7.87
N HIS A 54 -11.38 -8.37 8.49
CA HIS A 54 -10.81 -8.64 9.82
C HIS A 54 -11.20 -7.63 10.91
N SER A 55 -12.48 -7.23 10.93
CA SER A 55 -13.04 -6.18 11.81
C SER A 55 -12.29 -4.83 11.80
N GLY A 56 -11.41 -4.63 10.83
CA GLY A 56 -10.65 -3.40 10.60
C GLY A 56 -9.17 -3.54 10.90
N GLY A 57 -8.63 -2.56 11.62
CA GLY A 57 -7.20 -2.43 11.90
C GLY A 57 -6.63 -1.13 11.37
N HIS A 58 -5.31 -1.05 11.29
CA HIS A 58 -4.58 0.16 10.92
C HIS A 58 -3.96 -0.04 9.54
N CYS A 59 -4.25 0.87 8.60
CA CYS A 59 -3.56 0.87 7.32
C CYS A 59 -2.94 2.21 7.00
N GLU A 60 -1.81 2.14 6.29
CA GLU A 60 -1.10 3.30 5.77
C GLU A 60 -0.94 3.16 4.26
N PHE A 61 -0.96 4.31 3.59
CA PHE A 61 -0.61 4.47 2.20
C PHE A 61 0.63 5.34 2.16
N SER A 62 1.71 4.83 1.58
CA SER A 62 3.03 5.40 1.71
C SER A 62 3.75 5.45 0.36
N ILE A 63 4.77 6.29 0.27
CA ILE A 63 5.63 6.40 -0.90
C ILE A 63 7.10 6.23 -0.51
N SER A 64 7.87 5.59 -1.37
CA SER A 64 9.31 5.42 -1.25
C SER A 64 10.01 5.89 -2.53
N TYR A 65 11.12 6.60 -2.37
CA TYR A 65 11.98 7.07 -3.47
C TYR A 65 13.32 6.34 -3.52
N ASP A 66 13.60 5.41 -2.59
CA ASP A 66 14.87 4.71 -2.47
C ASP A 66 14.76 3.20 -2.75
N GLY A 67 13.72 2.82 -3.50
CA GLY A 67 13.47 1.43 -3.90
C GLY A 67 12.84 0.57 -2.80
N GLY A 68 12.08 1.19 -1.89
CA GLY A 68 11.37 0.49 -0.82
C GLY A 68 12.20 0.25 0.43
N LYS A 69 13.27 1.01 0.66
CA LYS A 69 14.08 0.92 1.89
C LYS A 69 13.51 1.80 2.99
N THR A 70 13.06 3.01 2.62
CA THR A 70 12.34 3.93 3.51
C THR A 70 11.01 4.32 2.89
N PHE A 71 10.02 4.54 3.74
CA PHE A 71 8.65 4.90 3.34
C PHE A 71 8.20 6.14 4.10
N VAL A 72 7.55 7.05 3.39
CA VAL A 72 6.91 8.23 3.96
C VAL A 72 5.40 8.07 3.81
N VAL A 73 4.67 8.20 4.92
CA VAL A 73 3.21 8.04 4.95
C VAL A 73 2.53 9.23 4.29
N LEU A 74 1.67 8.94 3.30
CA LEU A 74 0.80 9.91 2.62
C LEU A 74 -0.57 9.97 3.29
N LYS A 75 -1.08 8.83 3.74
CA LYS A 75 -2.38 8.72 4.41
C LYS A 75 -2.37 7.57 5.42
N GLN A 76 -3.06 7.78 6.54
CA GLN A 76 -3.30 6.77 7.56
C GLN A 76 -4.80 6.60 7.80
N VAL A 77 -5.22 5.36 8.03
CA VAL A 77 -6.55 5.02 8.54
C VAL A 77 -6.35 4.18 9.79
N LEU A 78 -6.70 4.76 10.94
CA LEU A 78 -6.47 4.12 12.23
C LEU A 78 -7.71 3.35 12.68
N LYS A 79 -7.51 2.13 13.18
CA LYS A 79 -8.51 1.19 13.74
C LYS A 79 -9.57 0.67 12.76
N TYR A 80 -9.98 1.46 11.78
CA TYR A 80 -11.13 1.16 10.92
C TYR A 80 -10.75 1.00 9.45
N CYS A 81 -9.54 0.52 9.13
CA CYS A 81 -9.24 0.20 7.74
C CYS A 81 -10.32 -0.76 7.19
N PHE A 82 -10.88 -0.46 6.02
CA PHE A 82 -12.03 -1.15 5.40
C PHE A 82 -13.43 -0.92 6.03
N TYR A 83 -13.56 -0.02 7.01
CA TYR A 83 -14.83 0.30 7.66
C TYR A 83 -15.00 1.81 7.88
N SER A 84 -16.25 2.28 8.00
CA SER A 84 -16.55 3.68 8.33
C SER A 84 -16.58 3.96 9.85
N GLY A 85 -16.36 2.94 10.68
CA GLY A 85 -16.39 3.02 12.13
C GLY A 85 -16.10 1.65 12.78
N PRO A 86 -16.37 1.51 14.09
CA PRO A 86 -16.23 0.23 14.78
C PRO A 86 -16.98 -0.90 14.08
N ALA A 87 -16.32 -2.03 13.88
CA ALA A 87 -16.87 -3.22 13.23
C ALA A 87 -16.50 -4.47 14.03
N ASN A 88 -17.35 -5.49 13.93
CA ASN A 88 -17.15 -6.83 14.50
C ASN A 88 -17.54 -7.91 13.48
N THR A 89 -17.25 -7.64 12.21
CA THR A 89 -17.56 -8.49 11.05
C THR A 89 -16.33 -8.58 10.16
N ASP A 90 -16.27 -9.62 9.34
CA ASP A 90 -15.24 -9.77 8.30
C ASP A 90 -15.69 -9.23 6.95
N THR A 91 -16.93 -8.77 6.79
CA THR A 91 -17.40 -8.18 5.53
C THR A 91 -17.08 -6.68 5.49
N PRO A 92 -16.11 -6.22 4.67
CA PRO A 92 -15.72 -4.82 4.61
C PRO A 92 -16.83 -3.94 4.04
N SER A 93 -16.94 -2.71 4.53
CA SER A 93 -17.91 -1.72 4.04
C SER A 93 -17.27 -0.56 3.28
N VAL A 94 -15.94 -0.47 3.29
CA VAL A 94 -15.16 0.53 2.56
C VAL A 94 -14.09 -0.19 1.76
N LEU A 95 -14.11 -0.05 0.43
CA LEU A 95 -13.13 -0.67 -0.48
C LEU A 95 -12.44 0.35 -1.39
N ASP A 96 -12.82 1.62 -1.29
CA ASP A 96 -12.25 2.71 -2.06
C ASP A 96 -11.62 3.74 -1.11
N PHE A 97 -10.36 4.09 -1.36
CA PHE A 97 -9.61 5.08 -0.60
C PHE A 97 -9.03 6.12 -1.53
N ASN A 98 -9.27 7.39 -1.23
CA ASN A 98 -8.61 8.50 -1.91
C ASN A 98 -7.34 8.90 -1.14
N VAL A 99 -6.19 8.81 -1.80
CA VAL A 99 -4.89 9.22 -1.26
C VAL A 99 -4.46 10.51 -1.95
N GLU A 100 -4.36 11.60 -1.19
CA GLU A 100 -3.90 12.89 -1.71
C GLU A 100 -2.38 12.92 -1.74
N LEU A 101 -1.79 13.25 -2.88
CA LEU A 101 -0.36 13.43 -3.02
C LEU A 101 0.01 14.88 -2.66
N PRO A 102 1.01 15.11 -1.79
CA PRO A 102 1.51 16.47 -1.55
C PRO A 102 1.91 17.17 -2.86
N ALA A 103 1.56 18.44 -2.99
CA ALA A 103 1.85 19.24 -4.18
C ALA A 103 3.36 19.44 -4.42
N ASN A 104 4.19 19.25 -3.39
CA ASN A 104 5.63 19.41 -3.42
C ASN A 104 6.39 18.07 -3.50
N LEU A 105 5.72 16.96 -3.85
CA LEU A 105 6.43 15.70 -4.07
C LEU A 105 7.49 15.85 -5.17
N PRO A 106 8.69 15.29 -4.96
CA PRO A 106 9.72 15.33 -5.98
C PRO A 106 9.37 14.45 -7.17
N GLY A 107 9.79 14.91 -8.35
CA GLY A 107 9.68 14.11 -9.57
C GLY A 107 10.53 12.84 -9.47
N SER A 108 10.00 11.72 -9.99
CA SER A 108 10.77 10.49 -10.11
C SER A 108 10.21 9.62 -11.23
N ASN A 109 11.09 9.04 -12.04
CA ASN A 109 10.70 8.01 -13.00
C ASN A 109 10.46 6.65 -12.32
N LYS A 110 10.82 6.52 -11.05
CA LYS A 110 10.75 5.27 -10.28
C LYS A 110 10.60 5.56 -8.79
N ALA A 111 9.37 5.49 -8.30
CA ALA A 111 9.01 5.49 -6.89
C ALA A 111 8.17 4.24 -6.60
N VAL A 112 8.07 3.87 -5.32
CA VAL A 112 7.25 2.74 -4.87
C VAL A 112 6.10 3.29 -4.05
N PHE A 113 4.88 3.06 -4.49
CA PHE A 113 3.69 3.25 -3.67
C PHE A 113 3.42 1.97 -2.88
N ALA A 114 3.10 2.10 -1.60
CA ALA A 114 2.86 0.98 -0.70
C ALA A 114 1.53 1.16 0.03
N TRP A 115 0.74 0.09 0.08
CA TRP A 115 -0.32 -0.07 1.06
C TRP A 115 0.14 -1.08 2.09
N THR A 116 -0.05 -0.76 3.37
CA THR A 116 0.23 -1.64 4.50
C THR A 116 -0.98 -1.75 5.40
N TRP A 117 -1.18 -2.90 6.04
CA TRP A 117 -2.29 -3.09 6.96
C TRP A 117 -1.93 -4.08 8.08
N VAL A 118 -2.21 -3.69 9.32
CA VAL A 118 -2.23 -4.57 10.49
C VAL A 118 -3.68 -4.79 10.87
N ASN A 119 -4.15 -6.03 10.76
CA ASN A 119 -5.55 -6.39 10.99
C ASN A 119 -5.94 -6.33 12.47
N ALA A 120 -7.22 -6.05 12.75
CA ALA A 120 -7.71 -5.97 14.12
C ALA A 120 -8.00 -7.36 14.73
N SER A 121 -8.73 -8.23 14.01
CA SER A 121 -9.17 -9.55 14.48
C SER A 121 -8.65 -10.70 13.62
N GLY A 122 -8.59 -11.91 14.18
CA GLY A 122 -8.00 -13.09 13.52
C GLY A 122 -6.55 -13.30 13.97
N ASN A 123 -5.71 -13.85 13.10
CA ASN A 123 -4.27 -13.96 13.38
C ASN A 123 -3.64 -12.58 13.48
N ARG A 124 -2.47 -12.46 14.09
CA ARG A 124 -1.69 -11.22 14.13
C ARG A 124 -0.92 -11.08 12.83
N GLU A 125 -1.52 -10.41 11.85
CA GLU A 125 -1.00 -10.35 10.47
C GLU A 125 -0.58 -8.95 10.06
N TYR A 126 0.42 -8.92 9.18
CA TYR A 126 0.87 -7.71 8.51
C TYR A 126 0.76 -7.93 7.00
N TYR A 127 -0.06 -7.13 6.35
CA TYR A 127 -0.28 -7.14 4.91
C TYR A 127 0.47 -6.00 4.27
N MET A 128 0.99 -6.24 3.07
CA MET A 128 1.62 -5.22 2.26
C MET A 128 1.51 -5.56 0.79
N ASN A 129 1.13 -4.56 -0.01
CA ASN A 129 1.22 -4.59 -1.47
C ASN A 129 1.88 -3.30 -1.96
N CYS A 130 2.67 -3.40 -3.02
CA CYS A 130 3.36 -2.27 -3.61
C CYS A 130 3.08 -2.14 -5.11
N ALA A 131 3.19 -0.91 -5.60
CA ALA A 131 3.13 -0.59 -7.02
C ALA A 131 4.28 0.34 -7.38
N ASP A 132 5.06 -0.03 -8.39
CA ASP A 132 6.07 0.87 -8.95
C ASP A 132 5.39 1.93 -9.80
N ILE A 133 5.68 3.19 -9.52
CA ILE A 133 5.04 4.35 -10.13
C ILE A 133 6.07 5.37 -10.59
N ALA A 134 5.67 6.24 -11.49
CA ALA A 134 6.38 7.50 -11.76
C ALA A 134 5.60 8.67 -11.15
N ILE A 135 6.33 9.68 -10.69
CA ILE A 135 5.80 10.94 -10.17
C ILE A 135 6.27 12.06 -11.09
N VAL A 136 5.33 12.79 -11.66
CA VAL A 136 5.55 14.14 -12.17
C VAL A 136 5.59 15.08 -10.98
N GLY A 137 6.76 15.65 -10.70
CA GLY A 137 7.00 16.48 -9.53
C GLY A 137 6.28 17.83 -9.56
N GLY A 138 6.18 18.47 -8.40
CA GLY A 138 5.69 19.84 -8.26
C GLY A 138 6.70 20.89 -8.73
N ALA A 139 6.23 22.11 -8.98
CA ALA A 139 7.14 23.22 -9.29
C ALA A 139 8.10 23.47 -8.11
N GLY A 140 9.40 23.25 -8.31
CA GLY A 140 10.45 23.43 -7.30
C GLY A 140 11.15 22.13 -6.84
N SER A 141 10.83 20.98 -7.44
CA SER A 141 11.54 19.71 -7.25
C SER A 141 12.58 19.42 -8.32
#